data_AF-A0A5N0UWB6-F1
#
_entry.id   AF-A0A5N0UWB6-F1
#
_cell.length_a   1.000
_cell.length_b   1.000
_cell.length_c   1.000
_cell.angle_alpha   90.00
_cell.angle_beta   90.00
_cell.angle_gamma   90.00
#
_symmetry.space_group_name_H-M   'P 1'
#
loop_
_entity.id
_entity.type
_entity.pdbx_description
1 polymer ?
#
loop_
_entity_poly.entity_id
_entity_poly.type
_entity_poly.pdbx_seq_one_letter_code
_entity_poly.pdbx_strand_id
1 'polypeptide(L)'
;MQAIQPVIPALFDALQYGLTTATSDHADYRLKRDDDQHYYVHQARRLAVEELTRQGFLARDEDSGRPLVPMSGIFIGYRGVALRVYRTSKARSGKIAPPLPGRSVKKQEFWRQEPALDGLDADNILLTWSDDQGRLDEQMRMYRPVAGDHRRDSFKCSWEGKLTRAMANLRAEDLRLLQADIEYPNLETGTT
;
A
#
# COMPACT_ATOMS: atom_id res chain seq x y z
N MET A 1 -10.15 2.95 -9.10
CA MET A 1 -9.21 2.15 -9.93
C MET A 1 -8.63 2.88 -11.13
N GLN A 2 -9.46 3.48 -12.00
CA GLN A 2 -8.96 4.18 -13.21
C GLN A 2 -7.94 5.28 -12.90
N ALA A 3 -8.15 6.02 -11.81
CA ALA A 3 -7.24 7.09 -11.39
C ALA A 3 -5.82 6.59 -11.10
N ILE A 4 -5.62 5.36 -10.62
CA ILE A 4 -4.31 4.89 -10.15
C ILE A 4 -3.52 4.08 -11.18
N GLN A 5 -4.07 3.78 -12.35
CA GLN A 5 -3.40 2.97 -13.38
C GLN A 5 -1.96 3.41 -13.70
N PRO A 6 -1.67 4.71 -13.87
CA PRO A 6 -0.31 5.17 -14.17
C PRO A 6 0.70 4.92 -13.05
N VAL A 7 0.23 4.75 -11.81
CA VAL A 7 1.07 4.46 -10.64
C VAL A 7 1.43 2.98 -10.58
N ILE A 8 0.62 2.09 -11.17
CA ILE A 8 0.77 0.64 -11.01
C ILE A 8 2.15 0.15 -11.48
N PRO A 9 2.63 0.43 -12.71
CA PRO A 9 3.92 -0.08 -13.15
C PRO A 9 5.07 0.42 -12.28
N ALA A 10 5.09 1.72 -12.00
CA ALA A 10 6.08 2.38 -11.17
C ALA A 10 6.16 1.77 -9.76
N LEU A 11 5.00 1.50 -9.14
CA LEU A 11 4.94 0.88 -7.82
C LEU A 11 5.48 -0.55 -7.83
N PHE A 12 5.07 -1.37 -8.81
CA PHE A 12 5.56 -2.74 -8.93
C PHE A 12 7.08 -2.78 -9.18
N ASP A 13 7.58 -1.93 -10.08
CA ASP A 13 9.01 -1.84 -10.39
C ASP A 13 9.84 -1.38 -9.19
N ALA A 14 9.39 -0.36 -8.47
CA ALA A 14 10.08 0.13 -7.29
C ALA A 14 10.12 -0.90 -6.15
N LEU A 15 9.02 -1.61 -5.92
CA LEU A 15 8.97 -2.67 -4.91
C LEU A 15 9.85 -3.85 -5.30
N GLN A 16 9.82 -4.29 -6.56
CA GLN A 16 10.67 -5.37 -7.04
C GLN A 16 12.15 -4.98 -6.97
N TYR A 17 12.50 -3.75 -7.37
CA TYR A 17 13.86 -3.22 -7.25
C TYR A 17 14.34 -3.22 -5.80
N GLY A 18 13.52 -2.72 -4.87
CA GLY A 18 13.87 -2.69 -3.45
C GLY A 18 14.07 -4.09 -2.87
N LEU A 19 13.22 -5.05 -3.24
CA LEU A 19 13.36 -6.44 -2.80
C LEU A 19 14.59 -7.14 -3.38
N THR A 20 14.83 -6.98 -4.68
CA THR A 20 16.00 -7.58 -5.35
C THR A 20 17.29 -7.03 -4.75
N THR A 21 17.38 -5.72 -4.55
CA THR A 21 18.58 -5.08 -3.98
C THR A 21 18.78 -5.47 -2.51
N ALA A 22 17.71 -5.50 -1.69
CA ALA A 22 17.82 -5.95 -0.31
C ALA A 22 18.24 -7.43 -0.19
N THR A 23 17.84 -8.27 -1.15
CA THR A 23 18.29 -9.66 -1.25
C THR A 23 19.78 -9.74 -1.59
N SER A 24 20.24 -8.94 -2.56
CA SER A 24 21.66 -8.84 -2.90
C SER A 24 22.51 -8.38 -1.71
N ASP A 25 22.10 -7.31 -1.02
CA ASP A 25 22.79 -6.82 0.18
C ASP A 25 22.95 -7.95 1.22
N HIS A 26 21.88 -8.68 1.53
CA HIS A 26 21.92 -9.81 2.48
C HIS A 26 22.89 -10.92 2.05
N ALA A 27 22.91 -11.26 0.76
CA ALA A 27 23.81 -12.27 0.23
C ALA A 27 25.27 -11.83 0.38
N ASP A 28 25.58 -10.57 0.10
CA ASP A 28 26.92 -10.00 0.23
C ASP A 28 27.42 -10.02 1.69
N TYR A 29 26.51 -9.79 2.65
CA TYR A 29 26.80 -9.91 4.10
C TYR A 29 26.71 -11.32 4.66
N ARG A 30 26.44 -12.35 3.84
CA ARG A 30 26.22 -13.75 4.25
C ARG A 30 25.13 -13.94 5.32
N LEU A 31 24.14 -13.05 5.34
CA LEU A 31 23.00 -13.11 6.25
C LEU A 31 21.89 -13.95 5.62
N LYS A 32 21.33 -14.91 6.35
CA LYS A 32 20.08 -15.54 5.93
C LYS A 32 18.95 -14.56 6.21
N ARG A 33 17.92 -14.60 5.38
CA ARG A 33 16.78 -13.70 5.53
C ARG A 33 16.08 -13.84 6.88
N ASP A 34 16.01 -15.07 7.40
CA ASP A 34 15.42 -15.35 8.71
C ASP A 34 16.27 -14.81 9.86
N ASP A 35 17.55 -14.48 9.62
CA ASP A 35 18.44 -13.90 10.63
C ASP A 35 18.04 -12.44 10.95
N ASP A 36 17.50 -11.70 9.98
CA ASP A 36 16.97 -10.34 10.19
C ASP A 36 15.85 -9.96 9.20
N GLN A 37 14.65 -10.47 9.46
CA GLN A 37 13.47 -10.18 8.65
C GLN A 37 13.07 -8.69 8.71
N HIS A 38 13.35 -8.01 9.82
CA HIS A 38 12.96 -6.61 10.00
C HIS A 38 13.84 -5.69 9.16
N TYR A 39 15.16 -5.86 9.21
CA TYR A 39 16.10 -5.11 8.38
C TYR A 39 15.76 -5.26 6.90
N TYR A 40 15.57 -6.49 6.42
CA TYR A 40 15.23 -6.77 5.03
C TYR A 40 14.00 -5.95 4.56
N VAL A 41 12.93 -5.96 5.35
CA VAL A 41 11.69 -5.25 5.02
C VAL A 41 11.87 -3.74 5.02
N HIS A 42 12.63 -3.24 5.99
CA HIS A 42 12.93 -1.81 6.09
C HIS A 42 13.79 -1.34 4.92
N GLN A 43 14.80 -2.12 4.53
CA GLN A 43 15.69 -1.82 3.41
C GLN A 43 14.92 -1.86 2.08
N ALA A 44 14.14 -2.91 1.81
CA ALA A 44 13.35 -3.00 0.60
C ALA A 44 12.36 -1.83 0.46
N ARG A 45 11.71 -1.43 1.56
CA ARG A 45 10.84 -0.25 1.58
C ARG A 45 11.61 1.04 1.31
N ARG A 46 12.78 1.22 1.96
CA ARG A 46 13.61 2.43 1.78
C ARG A 46 13.99 2.62 0.32
N LEU A 47 14.50 1.56 -0.32
CA LEU A 47 14.90 1.59 -1.73
C LEU A 47 13.71 1.81 -2.67
N ALA A 48 12.55 1.21 -2.38
CA ALA A 48 11.33 1.46 -3.15
C ALA A 48 10.86 2.93 -3.04
N VAL A 49 10.96 3.54 -1.86
CA VAL A 49 10.65 4.97 -1.66
C VAL A 49 11.61 5.86 -2.43
N GLU A 50 12.92 5.55 -2.40
CA GLU A 50 13.92 6.28 -3.17
C GLU A 50 13.62 6.23 -4.66
N GLU A 51 13.29 5.04 -5.17
CA GLU A 51 12.98 4.84 -6.59
C GLU A 51 11.69 5.54 -7.02
N LEU A 52 10.62 5.44 -6.24
CA LEU A 52 9.37 6.16 -6.51
C LEU A 52 9.55 7.68 -6.44
N THR A 53 10.43 8.17 -5.57
CA THR A 53 10.77 9.59 -5.56
C THR A 53 11.50 9.99 -6.84
N ARG A 54 12.50 9.20 -7.25
CA ARG A 54 13.27 9.46 -8.47
C ARG A 54 12.37 9.54 -9.72
N GLN A 55 11.29 8.76 -9.72
CA GLN A 55 10.27 8.75 -10.76
C GLN A 55 9.20 9.86 -10.63
N GLY A 56 9.25 10.69 -9.59
CA GLY A 56 8.34 11.82 -9.38
C GLY A 56 6.99 11.45 -8.75
N PHE A 57 6.82 10.24 -8.21
CA PHE A 57 5.57 9.81 -7.58
C PHE A 57 5.44 10.19 -6.10
N LEU A 58 6.53 10.60 -5.46
CA LEU A 58 6.54 10.97 -4.04
C LEU A 58 7.02 12.40 -3.85
N ALA A 59 6.21 13.20 -3.13
CA ALA A 59 6.62 14.52 -2.68
C ALA A 59 7.63 14.42 -1.52
N ARG A 60 8.66 15.26 -1.58
CA ARG A 60 9.64 15.41 -0.50
C ARG A 60 9.48 16.76 0.15
N ASP A 61 9.80 16.78 1.44
CA ASP A 61 10.12 17.99 2.16
C ASP A 61 11.45 18.54 1.60
N GLU A 62 11.43 19.80 1.16
CA GLU A 62 12.57 20.43 0.46
C GLU A 62 13.79 20.58 1.38
N ASP A 63 13.56 20.79 2.68
CA ASP A 63 14.62 21.05 3.66
C ASP A 63 15.31 19.76 4.13
N SER A 64 14.55 18.70 4.36
CA SER A 64 15.07 17.43 4.90
C SER A 64 15.32 16.36 3.84
N GLY A 65 14.81 16.53 2.63
CA GLY A 65 14.83 15.52 1.56
C GLY A 65 14.04 14.26 1.89
N ARG A 66 13.28 14.25 3.01
CA ARG A 66 12.46 13.12 3.46
C ARG A 66 11.11 13.15 2.76
N PRO A 67 10.43 12.00 2.63
CA PRO A 67 9.04 11.99 2.20
C PRO A 67 8.22 12.91 3.12
N LEU A 68 7.35 13.73 2.54
CA LEU A 68 6.50 14.68 3.27
C LEU A 68 5.63 13.98 4.34
N VAL A 69 5.43 12.67 4.18
CA VAL A 69 4.61 11.84 5.06
C VAL A 69 5.39 10.61 5.50
N PRO A 70 6.21 10.69 6.57
CA PRO A 70 6.94 9.56 7.09
C PRO A 70 5.97 8.60 7.80
N MET A 71 5.54 7.56 7.08
CA MET A 71 4.69 6.52 7.64
C MET A 71 5.37 5.16 7.53
N SER A 72 4.88 4.19 8.31
CA SER A 72 5.34 2.79 8.30
C SER A 72 5.16 2.05 6.96
N GLY A 73 4.76 2.75 5.89
CA GLY A 73 4.54 2.28 4.53
C GLY A 73 4.86 3.38 3.50
N ILE A 74 4.52 3.16 2.24
CA ILE A 74 4.70 4.14 1.17
C ILE A 74 3.39 4.93 1.01
N PHE A 75 3.46 6.24 0.82
CA PHE A 75 2.29 7.09 0.62
C PHE A 75 2.39 7.84 -0.70
N ILE A 76 1.48 7.58 -1.64
CA ILE A 76 1.46 8.20 -2.97
C ILE A 76 0.16 8.97 -3.11
N GLY A 77 0.23 10.29 -3.31
CA GLY A 77 -0.90 11.11 -3.72
C GLY A 77 -0.95 11.17 -5.25
N TYR A 78 -2.06 10.76 -5.86
CA TYR A 78 -2.22 10.81 -7.31
C TYR A 78 -3.66 11.11 -7.73
N ARG A 79 -3.87 12.23 -8.43
CA ARG A 79 -5.17 12.65 -9.01
C ARG A 79 -6.36 12.50 -8.05
N GLY A 80 -6.25 13.03 -6.83
CA GLY A 80 -7.31 12.95 -5.82
C GLY A 80 -7.49 11.57 -5.18
N VAL A 81 -6.48 10.69 -5.29
CA VAL A 81 -6.42 9.40 -4.57
C VAL A 81 -5.19 9.40 -3.68
N ALA A 82 -5.37 8.97 -2.44
CA ALA A 82 -4.29 8.80 -1.49
C ALA A 82 -4.02 7.29 -1.32
N LEU A 83 -2.96 6.81 -1.96
CA LEU A 83 -2.54 5.41 -1.90
C LEU A 83 -1.59 5.21 -0.73
N ARG A 84 -1.94 4.29 0.17
CA ARG A 84 -1.08 3.88 1.26
C ARG A 84 -0.69 2.41 1.09
N VAL A 85 0.59 2.17 0.87
CA VAL A 85 1.13 0.87 0.50
C VAL A 85 1.86 0.22 1.68
N TYR A 86 1.41 -0.97 2.07
CA TYR A 86 1.97 -1.74 3.18
C TYR A 86 2.43 -3.12 2.78
N ARG A 87 3.56 -3.54 3.34
CA ARG A 87 3.90 -4.95 3.35
C ARG A 87 3.03 -5.68 4.37
N THR A 88 2.49 -6.83 4.01
CA THR A 88 1.92 -7.80 4.95
C THR A 88 2.66 -9.11 4.82
N SER A 89 2.78 -9.81 5.94
CA SER A 89 3.09 -11.24 5.90
C SER A 89 1.83 -11.98 5.44
N LYS A 90 1.98 -12.98 4.56
CA LYS A 90 0.89 -13.91 4.26
C LYS A 90 0.54 -14.64 5.55
N ALA A 91 -0.72 -14.58 5.99
CA ALA A 91 -1.15 -15.43 7.09
C ALA A 91 -1.06 -16.90 6.66
N ARG A 92 -0.87 -17.83 7.60
CA ARG A 92 -0.92 -19.28 7.33
C ARG A 92 -2.20 -19.73 6.62
N SER A 93 -3.29 -18.97 6.75
CA SER A 93 -4.58 -19.21 6.11
C SER A 93 -4.68 -18.68 4.67
N GLY A 94 -3.63 -18.06 4.12
CA GLY A 94 -3.66 -17.40 2.82
C GLY A 94 -4.47 -16.09 2.77
N LYS A 95 -5.19 -15.75 3.85
CA LYS A 95 -5.91 -14.47 3.98
C LYS A 95 -4.92 -13.36 4.40
N ILE A 96 -4.73 -12.37 3.54
CA ILE A 96 -3.97 -11.17 3.88
C ILE A 96 -4.85 -10.32 4.80
N ALA A 97 -4.49 -10.23 6.08
CA ALA A 97 -5.17 -9.32 7.00
C ALA A 97 -4.67 -7.88 6.73
N PRO A 98 -5.56 -6.90 6.51
CA PRO A 98 -5.14 -5.52 6.36
C PRO A 98 -4.42 -5.05 7.64
N PRO A 99 -3.38 -4.20 7.51
CA PRO A 99 -2.70 -3.64 8.68
C PRO A 99 -3.69 -2.89 9.57
N LEU A 100 -3.45 -2.98 10.89
CA LEU A 100 -4.23 -2.21 11.86
C LEU A 100 -3.98 -0.71 11.65
N PRO A 101 -5.03 0.13 11.69
CA PRO A 101 -4.89 1.59 11.68
C PRO A 101 -3.96 2.07 12.80
N GLY A 102 -4.13 1.49 13.99
CA GLY A 102 -3.34 1.82 15.19
C GLY A 102 -3.83 3.09 15.88
N ARG A 103 -3.04 3.62 16.82
CA ARG A 103 -3.44 4.75 17.69
C ARG A 103 -3.18 6.15 17.09
N SER A 104 -2.50 6.24 15.95
CA SER A 104 -2.15 7.53 15.35
C SER A 104 -3.38 8.18 14.73
N VAL A 105 -3.65 9.44 15.09
CA VAL A 105 -4.78 10.23 14.58
C VAL A 105 -4.78 10.26 13.05
N LYS A 106 -3.67 10.67 12.42
CA LYS A 106 -3.52 10.65 10.96
C LYS A 106 -3.71 9.29 10.29
N LYS A 107 -3.40 8.20 11.00
CA LYS A 107 -3.71 6.85 10.51
C LYS A 107 -5.22 6.57 10.60
N GLN A 108 -5.88 6.97 11.68
CA GLN A 108 -7.31 6.76 11.83
C GLN A 108 -8.10 7.62 10.82
N GLU A 109 -7.70 8.87 10.59
CA GLU A 109 -8.27 9.76 9.55
C GLU A 109 -8.26 9.08 8.18
N PHE A 110 -7.09 8.58 7.75
CA PHE A 110 -6.97 7.85 6.48
C PHE A 110 -7.96 6.67 6.39
N TRP A 111 -8.09 5.89 7.47
CA TRP A 111 -8.99 4.72 7.49
C TRP A 111 -10.47 5.08 7.52
N ARG A 112 -10.82 6.28 7.97
CA ARG A 112 -12.19 6.80 8.03
C ARG A 112 -12.59 7.60 6.78
N GLN A 113 -11.75 7.60 5.73
CA GLN A 113 -11.92 8.46 4.54
C GLN A 113 -11.91 9.95 4.88
N GLU A 114 -11.24 10.33 5.97
CA GLU A 114 -10.98 11.73 6.30
C GLU A 114 -9.68 12.18 5.60
N PRO A 115 -9.54 13.46 5.23
CA PRO A 115 -8.32 13.99 4.64
C PRO A 115 -7.13 13.76 5.58
N ALA A 116 -6.25 12.81 5.24
CA ALA A 116 -5.08 12.48 6.06
C ALA A 116 -3.95 13.54 5.93
N LEU A 117 -4.10 14.45 4.97
CA LEU A 117 -3.21 15.57 4.68
C LEU A 117 -4.06 16.78 4.28
N ASP A 118 -3.72 17.94 4.82
CA ASP A 118 -4.40 19.19 4.51
C ASP A 118 -4.34 19.47 3.00
N GLY A 119 -5.49 19.80 2.41
CA GLY A 119 -5.61 20.12 0.99
C GLY A 119 -5.71 18.92 0.04
N LEU A 120 -5.73 17.68 0.56
CA LEU A 120 -5.98 16.47 -0.23
C LEU A 120 -7.33 15.86 0.15
N ASP A 121 -8.41 16.36 -0.45
CA ASP A 121 -9.68 15.64 -0.53
C ASP A 121 -9.46 14.41 -1.42
N ALA A 122 -9.05 13.32 -0.80
CA ALA A 122 -8.56 12.16 -1.51
C ALA A 122 -9.34 10.89 -1.14
N ASP A 123 -9.68 10.10 -2.15
CA ASP A 123 -10.17 8.74 -1.95
C ASP A 123 -9.01 7.91 -1.37
N ASN A 124 -9.11 7.54 -0.09
CA ASN A 124 -8.05 6.85 0.61
C ASN A 124 -8.07 5.37 0.23
N ILE A 125 -6.98 4.86 -0.34
CA ILE A 125 -6.86 3.48 -0.82
C ILE A 125 -5.68 2.81 -0.13
N LEU A 126 -5.95 1.71 0.55
CA LEU A 126 -4.94 0.87 1.18
C LEU A 126 -4.52 -0.21 0.19
N LEU A 127 -3.25 -0.21 -0.19
CA LEU A 127 -2.62 -1.29 -0.95
C LEU A 127 -1.79 -2.15 -0.02
N THR A 128 -1.89 -3.45 -0.18
CA THR A 128 -1.05 -4.38 0.54
C THR A 128 -0.34 -5.34 -0.39
N TRP A 129 0.96 -5.49 -0.15
CA TRP A 129 1.84 -6.36 -0.93
C TRP A 129 2.53 -7.36 -0.02
N SER A 130 2.97 -8.45 -0.60
CA SER A 130 3.77 -9.46 0.07
C SER A 130 4.86 -9.92 -0.86
N ASP A 131 5.81 -10.68 -0.33
CA ASP A 131 6.89 -11.25 -1.11
C ASP A 131 7.16 -12.67 -0.63
N ASP A 132 7.69 -13.49 -1.53
CA ASP A 132 8.14 -14.84 -1.25
C ASP A 132 9.62 -14.94 -1.60
N GLN A 133 10.46 -15.19 -0.58
CA GLN A 133 11.92 -15.26 -0.71
C GLN A 133 12.55 -14.11 -1.52
N GLY A 134 11.99 -12.90 -1.40
CA GLY A 134 12.51 -11.68 -2.03
C GLY A 134 12.01 -11.44 -3.44
N ARG A 135 11.06 -12.25 -3.90
CA ARG A 135 10.27 -11.98 -5.10
C ARG A 135 8.92 -11.40 -4.71
N LEU A 136 8.56 -10.27 -5.33
CA LEU A 136 7.25 -9.64 -5.12
C LEU A 136 6.13 -10.61 -5.53
N ASP A 137 5.09 -10.72 -4.70
CA ASP A 137 3.86 -11.38 -5.13
C ASP A 137 3.19 -10.54 -6.22
N GLU A 138 2.87 -11.16 -7.35
CA GLU A 138 2.24 -10.50 -8.50
C GLU A 138 0.85 -9.95 -8.17
N GLN A 139 0.21 -10.47 -7.12
CA GLN A 139 -1.11 -10.05 -6.68
C GLN A 139 -1.02 -9.25 -5.37
N MET A 140 -1.15 -7.93 -5.48
CA MET A 140 -1.42 -7.06 -4.35
C MET A 140 -2.91 -7.09 -4.00
N ARG A 141 -3.24 -6.76 -2.75
CA ARG A 141 -4.63 -6.51 -2.33
C ARG A 141 -4.86 -5.02 -2.21
N MET A 142 -6.06 -4.60 -2.58
CA MET A 142 -6.48 -3.22 -2.53
C MET A 142 -7.78 -3.13 -1.73
N TYR A 143 -7.82 -2.16 -0.84
CA TYR A 143 -8.94 -1.92 0.06
C TYR A 143 -9.32 -0.45 0.00
N ARG A 144 -10.62 -0.18 0.03
CA ARG A 144 -11.16 1.15 0.34
C ARG A 144 -11.66 1.14 1.79
N PRO A 145 -10.82 1.52 2.78
CA PRO A 145 -11.24 1.54 4.18
C PRO A 145 -12.36 2.57 4.38
N VAL A 146 -13.30 2.31 5.28
CA VAL A 146 -14.34 3.29 5.67
C VAL A 146 -14.45 3.43 7.18
N ALA A 147 -13.79 2.55 7.93
CA ALA A 147 -13.57 2.73 9.35
C ALA A 147 -12.29 2.00 9.79
N GLY A 148 -11.73 2.46 10.90
CA GLY A 148 -10.64 1.81 11.60
C GLY A 148 -10.15 2.60 12.80
N ASP A 149 -9.95 1.92 13.92
CA ASP A 149 -9.27 2.41 15.11
C ASP A 149 -8.08 1.50 15.50
N HIS A 150 -7.71 1.44 16.77
CA HIS A 150 -6.60 0.62 17.23
C HIS A 150 -6.96 -0.87 17.43
N ARG A 151 -8.24 -1.24 17.40
CA ARG A 151 -8.77 -2.59 17.57
C ARG A 151 -8.90 -3.31 16.24
N ARG A 152 -8.73 -4.63 16.23
CA ARG A 152 -8.67 -5.43 14.99
C ARG A 152 -10.04 -5.59 14.30
N ASP A 153 -11.11 -5.64 15.07
CA ASP A 153 -12.50 -5.71 14.63
C ASP A 153 -13.07 -4.36 14.15
N SER A 154 -12.35 -3.26 14.38
CA SER A 154 -12.79 -1.91 13.98
C SER A 154 -12.61 -1.63 12.48
N PHE A 155 -11.78 -2.42 11.79
CA PHE A 155 -11.54 -2.23 10.37
C PHE A 155 -12.79 -2.57 9.57
N LYS A 156 -13.28 -1.59 8.81
CA LYS A 156 -14.34 -1.78 7.81
C LYS A 156 -13.85 -1.26 6.47
N CYS A 157 -14.25 -1.92 5.39
CA CYS A 157 -14.00 -1.45 4.03
C CYS A 157 -15.28 -1.55 3.21
N SER A 158 -15.45 -0.63 2.25
CA SER A 158 -16.57 -0.68 1.31
C SER A 158 -16.25 -1.54 0.08
N TRP A 159 -14.97 -1.81 -0.16
CA TRP A 159 -14.50 -2.51 -1.35
C TRP A 159 -13.17 -3.22 -1.08
N GLU A 160 -13.05 -4.47 -1.54
CA GLU A 160 -11.81 -5.25 -1.59
C GLU A 160 -11.63 -5.88 -2.98
N GLY A 161 -10.40 -5.82 -3.50
CA GLY A 161 -10.05 -6.49 -4.74
C GLY A 161 -8.57 -6.69 -4.93
N LYS A 162 -8.22 -7.29 -6.05
CA LYS A 162 -6.85 -7.60 -6.43
C LYS A 162 -6.28 -6.50 -7.32
N LEU A 163 -4.99 -6.27 -7.19
CA LEU A 163 -4.22 -5.42 -8.08
C LEU A 163 -3.04 -6.23 -8.61
N THR A 164 -2.95 -6.37 -9.93
CA THR A 164 -1.81 -7.00 -10.60
C THR A 164 -1.14 -6.01 -11.53
N ARG A 165 0.13 -6.26 -11.87
CA ARG A 165 0.87 -5.42 -12.83
C ARG A 165 0.16 -5.33 -14.19
N ALA A 166 -0.44 -6.43 -14.66
CA ALA A 166 -1.13 -6.50 -15.95
C ALA A 166 -2.33 -5.55 -16.04
N MET A 167 -2.95 -5.18 -14.91
CA MET A 167 -4.06 -4.22 -14.88
C MET A 167 -3.67 -2.81 -15.33
N ALA A 168 -2.37 -2.49 -15.39
CA ALA A 168 -1.90 -1.24 -15.98
C ALA A 168 -2.18 -1.16 -17.50
N ASN A 169 -2.28 -2.31 -18.18
CA ASN A 169 -2.47 -2.38 -19.64
C ASN A 169 -3.94 -2.54 -20.05
N LEU A 170 -4.84 -2.73 -19.08
CA LEU A 170 -6.27 -2.85 -19.35
C LEU A 170 -6.85 -1.49 -19.69
N ARG A 171 -7.85 -1.45 -20.59
CA ARG A 171 -8.56 -0.19 -20.84
C ARG A 171 -9.36 0.17 -19.60
N ALA A 172 -9.62 1.47 -19.44
CA ALA A 172 -10.36 1.99 -18.30
C ALA A 172 -11.73 1.30 -18.16
N GLU A 173 -12.39 0.96 -19.28
CA GLU A 173 -13.64 0.21 -19.32
C GLU A 173 -13.50 -1.25 -18.89
N ASP A 174 -12.42 -1.93 -19.27
CA ASP A 174 -12.13 -3.31 -18.87
C ASP A 174 -11.86 -3.39 -17.36
N LEU A 175 -11.28 -2.34 -16.77
CA LEU A 175 -11.13 -2.25 -15.31
C LEU A 175 -12.44 -2.07 -14.55
N ARG A 176 -13.48 -1.50 -15.16
CA ARG A 176 -14.81 -1.41 -14.52
C ARG A 176 -15.48 -2.77 -14.44
N LEU A 177 -15.09 -3.71 -15.31
CA LEU A 177 -15.58 -5.09 -15.33
C LEU A 177 -14.85 -5.98 -14.31
N LEU A 178 -13.72 -5.53 -13.76
CA LEU A 178 -13.10 -6.16 -12.61
C LEU A 178 -13.96 -5.87 -11.38
N GLN A 179 -14.92 -6.75 -11.13
CA GLN A 179 -15.77 -6.71 -9.95
C GLN A 179 -14.93 -6.82 -8.68
N ALA A 180 -15.42 -6.24 -7.59
CA ALA A 180 -14.84 -6.50 -6.29
C ALA A 180 -14.80 -8.01 -6.05
N ASP A 181 -13.71 -8.51 -5.48
CA ASP A 181 -13.72 -9.90 -4.98
C ASP A 181 -14.79 -10.02 -3.88
N ILE A 182 -15.03 -8.91 -3.15
CA ILE A 182 -16.04 -8.77 -2.11
C ILE A 182 -16.55 -7.32 -2.10
N GLU A 183 -17.84 -7.14 -2.38
CA GLU A 183 -18.57 -5.89 -2.15
C GLU A 183 -19.34 -6.01 -0.84
N TYR A 184 -19.07 -5.12 0.10
CA TYR A 184 -19.83 -5.07 1.35
C TYR A 184 -21.06 -4.20 1.12
N PRO A 185 -22.27 -4.63 1.52
CA PRO A 185 -23.45 -3.80 1.43
C PRO A 185 -23.17 -2.47 2.11
N ASN A 186 -23.69 -1.37 1.53
CA ASN A 186 -23.57 -0.03 2.09
C ASN A 186 -23.76 -0.13 3.60
N LEU A 187 -22.71 0.21 4.34
CA LEU A 187 -22.77 0.36 5.79
C LEU A 187 -23.58 1.64 6.04
N GLU A 188 -24.89 1.57 5.77
CA GLU A 188 -25.82 2.61 6.13
C GLU A 188 -25.63 2.87 7.62
N THR A 189 -25.39 4.13 7.91
CA THR A 189 -25.28 4.71 9.24
C THR A 189 -26.42 4.19 10.10
N GLY A 190 -26.09 3.24 10.98
CA GLY A 190 -26.95 2.86 12.10
C GLY A 190 -27.03 4.04 13.06
N THR A 191 -27.88 5.01 12.75
CA THR A 191 -28.47 5.90 13.74
C THR A 191 -29.51 5.10 14.49
N THR A 192 -29.18 4.70 15.72
CA THR A 192 -30.09 4.51 16.85
C THR A 192 -29.32 4.79 18.12
#